data_AF-A0A927N5U6-F1
#
_entry.id   AF-A0A927N5U6-F1
#
_cell.length_a   1.000
_cell.length_b   1.000
_cell.length_c   1.000
_cell.angle_alpha   90.00
_cell.angle_beta   90.00
_cell.angle_gamma   90.00
#
_symmetry.space_group_name_H-M   'P 1'
#
loop_
_entity.id
_entity.type
_entity.pdbx_description
1 polymer ?
#
loop_
_entity_poly.entity_id
_entity_poly.type
_entity_poly.pdbx_seq_one_letter_code
_entity_poly.pdbx_strand_id
1 'polypeptide(L)'
;MPEASAAVHTSIASLIARPHPATVSGCRAAIDEIDAVLAALLEYRAGLTERVQQLKPVGGHAGRDAGREAEIVAGMARRAPRLGPERLTRIMTTVIEESLDLAESSASRR
;
A
#
# COMPACT_ATOMS: atom_id res chain seq x y z
N MET A 1 15.53 -3.93 18.57
CA MET A 1 14.96 -3.32 17.35
C MET A 1 15.91 -2.36 16.60
N PRO A 2 17.15 -2.73 16.19
CA PRO A 2 17.98 -1.87 15.32
C PRO A 2 17.89 -2.24 13.83
N GLU A 3 17.67 -3.52 13.48
CA GLU A 3 17.73 -4.02 12.10
C GLU A 3 16.61 -3.49 11.21
N ALA A 4 15.38 -3.36 11.74
CA ALA A 4 14.25 -2.82 10.99
C ALA A 4 14.49 -1.36 10.53
N SER A 5 15.22 -0.56 11.31
CA SER A 5 15.53 0.84 10.97
C SER A 5 16.64 0.98 9.94
N ALA A 6 17.56 0.01 9.87
CA ALA A 6 18.62 0.00 8.86
C ALA A 6 18.11 -0.51 7.51
N ALA A 7 17.22 -1.51 7.51
CA ALA A 7 16.58 -2.04 6.30
C ALA A 7 15.72 -0.98 5.59
N VAL A 8 14.94 -0.19 6.34
CA VAL A 8 14.08 0.87 5.77
C VAL A 8 14.90 2.02 5.15
N HIS A 9 16.07 2.36 5.69
CA HIS A 9 16.93 3.40 5.13
C HIS A 9 17.59 3.00 3.80
N THR A 10 18.04 1.76 3.65
CA THR A 10 18.60 1.24 2.39
C THR A 10 17.53 1.20 1.29
N SER A 11 16.29 0.91 1.65
CA SER A 11 15.16 0.72 0.74
C SER A 11 14.62 2.00 0.08
N ILE A 12 14.65 3.16 0.76
CA ILE A 12 14.28 4.44 0.14
C ILE A 12 15.34 4.86 -0.90
N ALA A 13 16.61 4.53 -0.65
CA ALA A 13 17.70 4.82 -1.58
C ALA A 13 17.50 4.10 -2.92
N SER A 14 17.06 2.85 -2.94
CA SER A 14 16.77 2.11 -4.19
C SER A 14 15.60 2.73 -4.98
N LEU A 15 14.58 3.27 -4.31
CA LEU A 15 13.49 4.02 -4.96
C LEU A 15 13.97 5.35 -5.58
N ILE A 16 14.99 5.98 -4.99
CA ILE A 16 15.61 7.22 -5.49
C ILE A 16 16.59 6.92 -6.62
N ALA A 17 17.49 5.96 -6.44
CA ALA A 17 18.58 5.64 -7.36
C ALA A 17 18.08 4.97 -8.64
N ARG A 18 16.96 4.24 -8.58
CA ARG A 18 16.35 3.52 -9.72
C ARG A 18 17.38 2.75 -10.54
N PRO A 19 18.11 1.80 -9.91
CA PRO A 19 19.10 1.02 -10.62
C PRO A 19 18.46 0.34 -11.83
N HIS A 20 19.24 0.15 -12.90
CA HIS A 20 18.83 -0.60 -14.08
C HIS A 20 19.70 -1.86 -14.19
N PRO A 21 19.38 -2.94 -13.45
CA PRO A 21 20.19 -4.14 -13.43
C PRO A 21 20.21 -4.80 -14.81
N ALA A 22 21.38 -5.28 -15.24
CA ALA A 22 21.56 -5.96 -16.53
C ALA A 22 21.25 -7.47 -16.47
N THR A 23 20.94 -8.01 -15.29
CA THR A 23 20.71 -9.46 -15.09
C THR A 23 19.38 -9.71 -14.40
N VAL A 24 18.77 -10.86 -14.68
CA VAL A 24 17.54 -11.31 -14.02
C VAL A 24 17.71 -11.36 -12.50
N SER A 25 18.85 -11.85 -12.02
CA SER A 25 19.13 -11.91 -10.57
C SER A 25 19.18 -10.53 -9.94
N GLY A 26 19.80 -9.55 -10.62
CA GLY A 26 19.84 -8.17 -10.14
C GLY A 26 18.45 -7.51 -10.14
N CYS A 27 17.63 -7.77 -11.16
CA CYS A 27 16.24 -7.30 -11.19
C CYS A 27 15.41 -7.89 -10.05
N ARG A 28 15.58 -9.19 -9.73
CA ARG A 28 14.86 -9.84 -8.62
C ARG A 28 15.26 -9.25 -7.27
N ALA A 29 16.56 -9.07 -7.01
CA ALA A 29 17.02 -8.44 -5.78
C ALA A 29 16.44 -7.02 -5.61
N ALA A 30 16.38 -6.23 -6.70
CA ALA A 30 15.76 -4.91 -6.66
C ALA A 30 14.24 -4.96 -6.40
N ILE A 31 13.55 -5.98 -6.91
CA ILE A 31 12.13 -6.21 -6.61
C ILE A 31 11.95 -6.56 -5.13
N ASP A 32 12.76 -7.47 -4.58
CA ASP A 32 12.69 -7.88 -3.18
C ASP A 32 12.86 -6.67 -2.23
N GLU A 33 13.79 -5.76 -2.55
CA GLU A 33 13.99 -4.52 -1.79
C GLU A 33 12.78 -3.58 -1.86
N ILE A 34 12.14 -3.47 -3.02
CA ILE A 34 10.92 -2.67 -3.20
C ILE A 34 9.76 -3.30 -2.44
N ASP A 35 9.63 -4.62 -2.49
CA ASP A 35 8.57 -5.37 -1.83
C ASP A 35 8.66 -5.26 -0.31
N ALA A 36 9.88 -5.20 0.25
CA ALA A 36 10.08 -4.91 1.67
C ALA A 36 9.52 -3.53 2.06
N VAL A 37 9.68 -2.50 1.21
CA VAL A 37 9.06 -1.18 1.43
C VAL A 37 7.56 -1.25 1.28
N LEU A 38 7.10 -1.93 0.23
CA LEU A 38 5.68 -2.04 -0.07
C LEU A 38 4.95 -2.71 1.10
N ALA A 39 5.52 -3.76 1.69
CA ALA A 39 4.98 -4.41 2.88
C ALA A 39 4.84 -3.44 4.06
N ALA A 40 5.88 -2.67 4.37
CA ALA A 40 5.83 -1.68 5.44
C ALA A 40 4.80 -0.57 5.19
N LEU A 41 4.65 -0.12 3.94
CA LEU A 41 3.65 0.88 3.55
C LEU A 41 2.22 0.33 3.62
N LEU A 42 2.00 -0.93 3.22
CA LEU A 42 0.71 -1.58 3.30
C LEU A 42 0.28 -1.78 4.76
N GLU A 43 1.18 -2.24 5.62
CA GLU A 43 0.93 -2.38 7.07
C GLU A 43 0.51 -1.03 7.69
N TYR A 44 1.27 0.03 7.42
CA TYR A 44 0.94 1.36 7.94
C TYR A 44 -0.39 1.89 7.37
N ARG A 45 -0.66 1.66 6.09
CA ARG A 45 -1.92 2.05 5.43
C ARG A 45 -3.12 1.30 6.03
N ALA A 46 -2.98 0.01 6.34
CA ALA A 46 -4.02 -0.77 6.99
C ALA A 46 -4.32 -0.21 8.39
N GLY A 47 -3.29 0.10 9.18
CA GLY A 47 -3.46 0.75 10.49
C GLY A 47 -4.15 2.13 10.41
N LEU A 48 -3.83 2.94 9.39
CA LEU A 48 -4.55 4.19 9.14
C LEU A 48 -6.01 3.95 8.73
N THR A 49 -6.28 2.90 7.94
CA THR A 49 -7.64 2.52 7.55
C THR A 49 -8.43 2.13 8.79
N GLU A 50 -7.89 1.28 9.66
CA GLU A 50 -8.52 0.93 10.94
C GLU A 50 -8.84 2.18 11.76
N ARG A 51 -7.88 3.10 11.90
CA ARG A 51 -8.10 4.35 12.64
C ARG A 51 -9.22 5.20 12.03
N VAL A 52 -9.30 5.28 10.70
CA VAL A 52 -10.39 5.96 9.99
C VAL A 52 -11.72 5.27 10.25
N GLN A 53 -11.78 3.94 10.21
CA GLN A 53 -13.03 3.19 10.46
C GLN A 53 -13.55 3.42 11.88
N GLN A 54 -12.66 3.48 12.88
CA GLN A 54 -13.04 3.83 14.26
C GLN A 54 -13.60 5.24 14.43
N LEU A 55 -13.29 6.15 13.50
CA LEU A 55 -13.77 7.54 13.51
C LEU A 55 -15.05 7.74 12.70
N LYS A 56 -15.38 6.82 11.79
CA LYS A 56 -16.57 6.92 10.95
C LYS A 56 -17.84 6.62 11.75
N PRO A 57 -18.96 7.30 11.46
CA PRO A 57 -20.28 6.91 11.98
C PRO A 57 -20.71 5.52 11.52
N VAL A 58 -20.35 5.14 10.29
CA VAL A 58 -20.57 3.81 9.71
C VAL A 58 -19.22 3.30 9.22
N GLY A 59 -18.69 2.28 9.90
CA GLY A 59 -17.41 1.66 9.57
C GLY A 59 -17.55 0.48 8.60
N GLY A 60 -16.40 -0.11 8.27
CA GLY A 60 -16.32 -1.33 7.46
C GLY A 60 -16.77 -1.15 6.01
N HIS A 61 -17.16 -2.25 5.38
CA HIS A 61 -17.69 -2.26 4.01
C HIS A 61 -18.98 -1.45 3.86
N ALA A 62 -19.79 -1.35 4.91
CA ALA A 62 -21.01 -0.55 4.91
C ALA A 62 -20.72 0.96 4.75
N GLY A 63 -19.55 1.43 5.20
CA GLY A 63 -19.08 2.80 5.09
C GLY A 63 -18.18 3.07 3.88
N ARG A 64 -18.23 2.22 2.85
CA ARG A 64 -17.39 2.30 1.66
C ARG A 64 -17.77 3.51 0.80
N ASP A 65 -16.75 4.18 0.24
CA ASP A 65 -16.91 5.44 -0.51
C ASP A 65 -16.23 5.33 -1.87
N ALA A 66 -17.02 4.97 -2.89
CA ALA A 66 -16.54 4.80 -4.25
C ALA A 66 -15.96 6.09 -4.86
N GLY A 67 -16.49 7.26 -4.46
CA GLY A 67 -15.96 8.56 -4.91
C GLY A 67 -14.55 8.77 -4.39
N ARG A 68 -14.33 8.54 -3.09
CA ARG A 68 -13.00 8.62 -2.48
C ARG A 68 -12.03 7.59 -3.06
N GLU A 69 -12.48 6.38 -3.35
CA GLU A 69 -11.67 5.34 -4.00
C GLU A 69 -11.20 5.78 -5.41
N ALA A 70 -12.09 6.37 -6.20
CA ALA A 70 -11.75 6.91 -7.52
C ALA A 70 -10.72 8.04 -7.45
N GLU A 71 -10.82 8.93 -6.45
CA GLU A 71 -9.82 9.99 -6.22
C GLU A 71 -8.43 9.44 -5.88
N ILE A 72 -8.37 8.37 -5.07
CA ILE A 72 -7.13 7.69 -4.73
C ILE A 72 -6.48 7.16 -6.01
N VAL A 73 -7.24 6.43 -6.83
CA VAL A 73 -6.76 5.87 -8.10
C VAL A 73 -6.28 6.98 -9.04
N ALA A 74 -7.06 8.04 -9.21
CA ALA A 74 -6.67 9.18 -10.06
C ALA A 74 -5.37 9.84 -9.57
N GLY A 75 -5.21 9.99 -8.24
CA GLY A 75 -4.00 10.49 -7.62
C GLY A 75 -2.78 9.61 -7.88
N MET A 76 -2.94 8.30 -7.82
CA MET A 76 -1.88 7.33 -8.11
C MET A 76 -1.53 7.28 -9.61
N ALA A 77 -2.53 7.35 -10.49
CA ALA A 77 -2.33 7.27 -11.94
C ALA A 77 -1.45 8.41 -12.48
N ARG A 78 -1.57 9.61 -11.89
CA ARG A 78 -0.68 10.75 -12.22
C ARG A 78 0.79 10.48 -11.86
N ARG A 79 1.04 9.64 -10.84
CA ARG A 79 2.39 9.32 -10.34
C ARG A 79 2.96 8.04 -10.97
N ALA A 80 2.09 7.11 -11.37
CA ALA A 80 2.42 5.84 -11.99
C ALA A 80 1.76 5.71 -13.38
N PRO A 81 2.13 6.56 -14.35
CA PRO A 81 1.47 6.60 -15.66
C PRO A 81 1.58 5.29 -16.44
N ARG A 82 2.64 4.50 -16.20
CA ARG A 82 2.80 3.16 -16.82
C ARG A 82 1.74 2.15 -16.36
N LEU A 83 1.21 2.29 -15.15
CA LEU A 83 0.13 1.42 -14.65
C LEU A 83 -1.22 1.91 -15.17
N GLY A 84 -1.43 3.22 -15.21
CA GLY A 84 -2.70 3.81 -15.61
C GLY A 84 -3.84 3.55 -14.62
N PRO A 85 -4.98 4.21 -14.79
CA PRO A 85 -6.09 4.14 -13.85
C PRO A 85 -6.69 2.73 -13.77
N GLU A 86 -6.83 1.99 -14.85
CA GLU A 86 -7.53 0.69 -14.85
C GLU A 86 -6.78 -0.37 -14.04
N ARG A 87 -5.45 -0.43 -14.15
CA ARG A 87 -4.63 -1.37 -13.36
C ARG A 87 -4.61 -0.95 -11.90
N LEU A 88 -4.50 0.36 -11.64
CA LEU A 88 -4.50 0.91 -10.30
C LEU A 88 -5.84 0.70 -9.59
N THR A 89 -6.97 0.79 -10.30
CA THR A 89 -8.28 0.44 -9.74
C THR A 89 -8.25 -0.97 -9.17
N ARG A 90 -7.84 -1.97 -9.97
CA ARG A 90 -7.81 -3.37 -9.50
C ARG A 90 -6.89 -3.58 -8.29
N ILE A 91 -5.69 -3.00 -8.32
CA ILE A 91 -4.74 -3.09 -7.21
C ILE A 91 -5.33 -2.45 -5.95
N MET A 92 -5.88 -1.24 -6.08
CA MET A 92 -6.37 -0.49 -4.92
C MET A 92 -7.69 -1.02 -4.39
N THR A 93 -8.53 -1.62 -5.22
CA THR A 93 -9.71 -2.37 -4.76
C THR A 93 -9.30 -3.44 -3.77
N THR A 94 -8.36 -4.32 -4.14
CA THR A 94 -7.87 -5.37 -3.24
C THR A 94 -7.25 -4.78 -1.98
N VAL A 95 -6.36 -3.80 -2.10
CA VAL A 95 -5.71 -3.19 -0.92
C VAL A 95 -6.72 -2.51 0.01
N ILE A 96 -7.81 -1.94 -0.51
CA ILE A 96 -8.87 -1.33 0.29
C ILE A 96 -9.72 -2.39 0.97
N GLU A 97 -10.16 -3.41 0.24
CA GLU A 97 -10.99 -4.50 0.76
C GLU A 97 -10.31 -5.22 1.91
N GLU A 98 -9.05 -5.64 1.72
CA GLU A 98 -8.27 -6.31 2.78
C GLU A 98 -8.07 -5.40 4.01
N SER A 99 -7.90 -4.08 3.80
CA SER A 99 -7.78 -3.14 4.91
C SER A 99 -9.10 -2.95 5.68
N LEU A 100 -10.25 -3.06 5.00
CA LEU A 100 -11.57 -3.02 5.62
C LEU A 100 -11.84 -4.31 6.40
N ASP A 101 -11.54 -5.48 5.81
CA ASP A 101 -11.68 -6.79 6.45
C ASP A 101 -10.86 -6.88 7.75
N LEU A 102 -9.63 -6.37 7.73
CA LEU A 102 -8.77 -6.29 8.92
C LEU A 102 -9.37 -5.39 10.01
N ALA A 103 -9.94 -4.25 9.63
CA ALA A 103 -10.56 -3.32 10.57
C ALA A 103 -11.85 -3.90 11.19
N GLU A 104 -12.65 -4.64 10.43
CA GLU A 104 -13.84 -5.35 10.95
C GLU A 104 -13.42 -6.51 11.88
N SER A 105 -12.37 -7.24 11.50
CA SER A 105 -11.79 -8.30 12.32
C SER A 105 -11.18 -7.77 13.62
N SER A 106 -10.63 -6.55 13.65
CA SER A 106 -10.09 -5.96 14.87
C SER A 106 -11.20 -5.41 15.78
N ALA A 107 -12.28 -4.88 15.22
CA ALA A 107 -13.44 -4.41 15.96
C ALA A 107 -14.20 -5.56 16.64
N SER A 108 -14.35 -6.71 15.97
CA SER A 108 -15.01 -7.90 16.53
C SER A 108 -14.23 -8.59 17.65
N ARG A 109 -12.92 -8.31 17.77
CA ARG A 109 -12.05 -8.83 18.84
C ARG A 109 -12.02 -7.95 20.10
N ARG A 110 -12.73 -6.81 20.11
CA ARG A 110 -12.82 -5.88 21.26
C ARG A 110 -14.12 -6.10 22.02
#